data_AF-A0A9P6CQK3-F1
#
_entry.id   AF-A0A9P6CQK3-F1
#
_cell.length_a   1.000
_cell.length_b   1.000
_cell.length_c   1.000
_cell.angle_alpha   90.00
_cell.angle_beta   90.00
_cell.angle_gamma   90.00
#
_symmetry.space_group_name_H-M   'P 1'
#
loop_
_entity.id
_entity.type
_entity.pdbx_description
1 polymer ?
#
loop_
_entity_poly.entity_id
_entity_poly.type
_entity_poly.pdbx_seq_one_letter_code
_entity_poly.pdbx_strand_id
1 'polypeptide(L)'
;LIQLAWEGEIIEYVDYLRSKLSIHGNAGASAKETPQILDKQVPLLGPQFLPPGYQHHVRRDVSPVITPEQSYIHPITVVHPLFYPTTFVQRPTCLSSNIRWDSWNAAGACCVYAASFNERAIGYQLRCQSCKENGQKGSGYWFAMTNRAFWGKWEL
;
A
#
# COMPACT_ATOMS: atom_id res chain seq x y z
N LEU A 1 17.86 0.09 9.09
CA LEU A 1 17.79 1.26 8.18
C LEU A 1 17.45 0.83 6.76
N ILE A 2 18.09 -0.21 6.21
CA ILE A 2 17.85 -0.64 4.82
C ILE A 2 16.40 -1.06 4.52
N GLN A 3 15.71 -1.73 5.46
CA GLN A 3 14.30 -2.06 5.33
C GLN A 3 13.41 -0.81 5.20
N LEU A 4 13.71 0.26 5.96
CA LEU A 4 12.94 1.50 5.92
C LEU A 4 13.19 2.27 4.62
N ALA A 5 14.42 2.22 4.09
CA ALA A 5 14.74 2.78 2.78
C ALA A 5 13.94 2.06 1.68
N TRP A 6 13.91 0.72 1.73
CA TRP A 6 13.10 -0.09 0.80
C TRP A 6 11.60 0.23 0.90
N GLU A 7 11.06 0.38 2.11
CA GLU A 7 9.69 0.84 2.34
C GLU A 7 9.43 2.21 1.69
N GLY A 8 10.36 3.16 1.86
CA GLY A 8 10.27 4.49 1.27
C GLY A 8 10.26 4.48 -0.26
N GLU A 9 11.15 3.72 -0.89
CA GLU A 9 11.22 3.56 -2.35
C GLU A 9 9.90 3.00 -2.92
N ILE A 10 9.32 2.01 -2.25
CA ILE A 10 8.02 1.44 -2.65
C ILE A 10 6.90 2.48 -2.53
N ILE A 11 6.86 3.24 -1.43
CA ILE A 11 5.84 4.29 -1.23
C ILE A 11 5.95 5.33 -2.35
N GLU A 12 7.16 5.84 -2.61
CA GLU A 12 7.42 6.84 -3.64
C GLU A 12 7.01 6.34 -5.03
N TYR A 13 7.34 5.08 -5.35
CA TYR A 13 6.95 4.45 -6.60
C TYR A 13 5.43 4.32 -6.74
N VAL A 14 4.72 3.90 -5.69
CA VAL A 14 3.25 3.77 -5.71
C VAL A 14 2.58 5.14 -5.80
N ASP A 15 3.10 6.15 -5.12
CA ASP A 15 2.62 7.53 -5.22
C ASP A 15 2.87 8.10 -6.62
N TYR A 16 4.02 7.79 -7.24
CA TYR A 16 4.30 8.12 -8.64
C TYR A 16 3.25 7.47 -9.57
N LEU A 17 3.03 6.15 -9.46
CA LEU A 17 2.03 5.45 -10.28
C LEU A 17 0.64 6.06 -10.10
N ARG A 18 0.24 6.33 -8.86
CA ARG A 18 -1.03 6.98 -8.56
C ARG A 18 -1.10 8.36 -9.20
N SER A 19 -0.06 9.17 -9.13
CA SER A 19 -0.05 10.50 -9.73
C SER A 19 -0.26 10.46 -11.25
N LYS A 20 0.25 9.42 -11.92
CA LYS A 20 0.10 9.22 -13.37
C LYS A 20 -1.25 8.63 -13.76
N LEU A 21 -1.83 7.78 -12.91
CA LEU A 21 -3.05 7.03 -13.22
C LEU A 21 -4.31 7.65 -12.61
N SER A 22 -4.17 8.54 -11.63
CA SER A 22 -5.32 9.20 -10.99
C SER A 22 -5.85 10.35 -11.82
N ILE A 23 -7.18 10.41 -11.91
CA ILE A 23 -7.87 11.53 -12.55
C ILE A 23 -8.18 12.55 -11.45
N HIS A 24 -7.69 13.78 -11.63
CA HIS A 24 -7.96 14.86 -10.69
C HIS A 24 -9.47 15.13 -10.61
N GLY A 25 -10.01 15.44 -9.42
CA GLY A 25 -11.46 15.63 -9.22
C GLY A 25 -12.07 16.72 -10.11
N ASN A 26 -11.27 17.74 -10.42
CA ASN A 26 -11.63 18.88 -11.27
C ASN A 26 -11.29 18.64 -12.77
N ALA A 27 -10.87 17.44 -13.16
CA ALA A 27 -10.64 17.13 -14.56
C ALA A 27 -11.96 17.28 -15.35
N GLY A 28 -11.86 17.89 -16.54
CA GLY A 28 -13.01 18.05 -17.44
C GLY A 28 -13.59 16.68 -17.86
N ALA A 29 -14.83 16.67 -18.35
CA ALA A 29 -15.55 15.43 -18.70
C ALA A 29 -14.74 14.52 -19.64
N SER A 30 -14.10 15.08 -20.66
CA SER A 30 -13.25 14.35 -21.60
C SER A 30 -12.03 13.67 -20.94
N ALA A 31 -11.44 14.30 -19.92
CA ALA A 31 -10.32 13.72 -19.17
C ALA A 31 -10.76 12.62 -18.18
N LYS A 32 -12.04 12.58 -17.81
CA LYS A 32 -12.65 11.50 -17.01
C LYS A 32 -12.97 10.27 -17.84
N GLU A 33 -13.24 10.45 -19.13
CA GLU A 33 -13.55 9.39 -20.09
C GLU A 33 -12.31 8.78 -20.74
N THR A 34 -11.18 9.50 -20.73
CA THR A 34 -9.92 9.01 -21.32
C THR A 34 -9.16 8.14 -20.32
N PRO A 35 -8.82 6.87 -20.65
CA PRO A 35 -7.99 6.03 -19.80
C PRO A 35 -6.61 6.68 -19.60
N GLN A 36 -6.15 6.80 -18.35
CA GLN A 36 -4.77 7.22 -18.08
C GLN A 36 -3.84 6.05 -18.41
N ILE A 37 -2.96 6.25 -19.39
CA ILE A 37 -2.05 5.23 -19.89
C ILE A 37 -0.67 5.48 -19.28
N LEU A 38 -0.12 4.45 -18.62
CA LEU A 38 1.25 4.49 -18.10
C LEU A 38 2.24 4.36 -19.26
N ASP A 39 3.36 5.09 -19.17
CA ASP A 39 4.47 4.93 -20.12
C ASP A 39 4.96 3.47 -20.12
N LYS A 40 5.18 2.91 -21.31
CA LYS A 40 5.67 1.54 -21.50
C LYS A 40 7.03 1.29 -20.86
N GLN A 41 7.82 2.34 -20.62
CA GLN A 41 9.11 2.24 -19.94
C GLN A 41 8.99 2.10 -18.42
N VAL A 42 7.84 2.48 -17.85
CA VAL A 42 7.61 2.36 -16.42
C VAL A 42 7.09 0.94 -16.16
N PRO A 43 7.82 0.09 -15.42
CA PRO A 43 7.33 -1.23 -15.07
C PRO A 43 6.07 -1.09 -14.21
N LEU A 44 5.16 -2.05 -14.29
CA LEU A 44 4.03 -2.17 -13.36
C LEU A 44 4.39 -3.22 -12.31
N LEU A 45 4.82 -2.76 -11.14
CA LEU A 45 5.24 -3.60 -10.01
C LEU A 45 4.16 -3.63 -8.93
N GLY A 46 4.15 -4.70 -8.13
CA GLY A 46 3.22 -4.89 -7.02
C GLY A 46 2.05 -5.83 -7.35
N PRO A 47 1.13 -6.05 -6.40
CA PRO A 47 1.07 -5.45 -5.06
C PRO A 47 2.14 -5.94 -4.08
N GLN A 48 2.76 -7.10 -4.35
CA GLN A 48 3.88 -7.63 -3.57
C GLN A 48 5.21 -7.20 -4.19
N PHE A 49 6.06 -6.54 -3.39
CA PHE A 49 7.36 -6.05 -3.78
C PHE A 49 8.44 -6.92 -3.17
N LEU A 50 9.21 -7.59 -4.04
CA LEU A 50 10.32 -8.44 -3.65
C LEU A 50 11.61 -7.61 -3.66
N PRO A 51 12.38 -7.61 -2.56
CA PRO A 51 13.66 -6.93 -2.55
C PRO A 51 14.66 -7.67 -3.47
N PRO A 52 15.69 -6.97 -3.97
CA PRO A 52 16.78 -7.60 -4.69
C PRO A 52 17.45 -8.69 -3.83
N GLY A 53 17.29 -9.96 -4.23
CA GLY A 53 17.92 -11.07 -3.54
C GLY A 53 19.41 -11.23 -3.89
N TYR A 54 20.09 -12.12 -3.18
CA TYR A 54 21.50 -12.45 -3.41
C TYR A 54 21.86 -12.68 -4.88
N GLN A 55 21.03 -13.46 -5.61
CA GLN A 55 21.27 -13.73 -7.03
C GLN A 55 21.19 -12.50 -7.93
N HIS A 56 20.38 -11.49 -7.57
CA HIS A 56 20.33 -10.24 -8.32
C HIS A 56 21.66 -9.48 -8.21
N HIS A 57 22.27 -9.48 -7.02
CA HIS A 57 23.56 -8.81 -6.81
C HIS A 57 24.70 -9.55 -7.52
N VAL A 58 24.77 -10.89 -7.38
CA VAL A 58 25.83 -11.69 -8.01
C VAL A 58 25.81 -11.64 -9.54
N ARG A 59 24.63 -11.50 -10.15
CA ARG A 59 24.49 -11.52 -11.61
C ARG A 59 24.63 -10.14 -12.27
N ARG A 60 24.53 -9.05 -11.51
CA ARG A 60 24.55 -7.69 -12.05
C ARG A 60 25.89 -6.98 -11.88
N ASP A 61 26.77 -7.52 -11.04
CA ASP A 61 28.07 -6.91 -10.74
C ASP A 61 29.19 -7.94 -10.88
N VAL A 62 30.34 -7.49 -11.37
CA VAL A 62 31.55 -8.30 -11.53
C VAL A 62 32.20 -8.56 -10.17
N SER A 63 32.03 -7.67 -9.20
CA SER A 63 32.53 -7.82 -7.83
C SER A 63 31.50 -7.32 -6.81
N PRO A 64 30.41 -8.08 -6.57
CA PRO A 64 29.31 -7.63 -5.73
C PRO A 64 29.72 -7.54 -4.26
N VAL A 65 29.57 -6.37 -3.66
CA VAL A 65 29.67 -6.19 -2.19
C VAL A 65 28.32 -6.55 -1.59
N ILE A 66 28.19 -7.78 -1.10
CA ILE A 66 26.94 -8.28 -0.51
C ILE A 66 27.07 -8.23 1.00
N THR A 67 26.31 -7.36 1.65
CA THR A 67 26.17 -7.41 3.10
C THR A 67 25.01 -8.32 3.49
N PRO A 68 25.10 -9.09 4.58
CA PRO A 68 24.00 -9.96 5.03
C PRO A 68 22.68 -9.19 5.17
N GLU A 69 22.71 -7.95 5.63
CA GLU A 69 21.52 -7.11 5.83
C GLU A 69 20.75 -6.82 4.54
N GLN A 70 21.41 -6.84 3.38
CA GLN A 70 20.75 -6.71 2.07
C GLN A 70 20.01 -7.98 1.66
N SER A 71 20.46 -9.15 2.14
CA SER A 71 19.83 -10.44 1.84
C SER A 71 18.66 -10.77 2.78
N TYR A 72 18.49 -10.03 3.88
CA TYR A 72 17.41 -10.20 4.86
C TYR A 72 16.32 -9.12 4.78
N ILE A 73 16.23 -8.38 3.67
CA ILE A 73 15.10 -7.47 3.46
C ILE A 73 13.84 -8.30 3.25
N HIS A 74 12.77 -7.94 3.96
CA HIS A 74 11.48 -8.62 3.88
C HIS A 74 10.70 -8.12 2.66
N PRO A 75 10.06 -9.03 1.90
CA PRO A 75 9.01 -8.68 0.95
C PRO A 75 7.95 -7.79 1.59
N ILE A 76 7.41 -6.86 0.78
CA ILE A 76 6.39 -5.92 1.24
C ILE A 76 5.16 -6.02 0.34
N THR A 77 4.02 -6.36 0.93
CA THR A 77 2.71 -6.24 0.26
C THR A 77 2.09 -4.87 0.53
N VAL A 78 1.74 -4.18 -0.55
CA VAL A 78 1.11 -2.86 -0.51
C VAL A 78 -0.40 -2.99 -0.63
N VAL A 79 -1.13 -2.57 0.39
CA VAL A 79 -2.58 -2.44 0.38
C VAL A 79 -2.96 -1.00 -0.01
N HIS A 80 -3.20 -0.78 -1.31
CA HIS A 80 -3.51 0.54 -1.88
C HIS A 80 -4.63 0.45 -2.93
N PRO A 81 -5.47 1.48 -3.13
CA PRO A 81 -6.57 1.49 -4.11
C PRO A 81 -6.14 1.17 -5.55
N LEU A 82 -4.87 1.48 -5.89
CA LEU A 82 -4.29 1.14 -7.20
C LEU A 82 -4.31 -0.37 -7.47
N PHE A 83 -4.04 -1.18 -6.45
CA PHE A 83 -3.97 -2.64 -6.57
C PHE A 83 -5.28 -3.33 -6.16
N TYR A 84 -6.06 -2.68 -5.30
CA TYR A 84 -7.31 -3.21 -4.73
C TYR A 84 -8.48 -2.22 -4.93
N PRO A 85 -8.89 -1.92 -6.17
CA PRO A 85 -9.85 -0.85 -6.45
C PRO A 85 -11.28 -1.15 -5.97
N THR A 86 -11.67 -2.43 -5.94
CA THR A 86 -13.04 -2.88 -5.65
C THR A 86 -13.17 -3.66 -4.36
N THR A 87 -12.06 -3.96 -3.68
CA THR A 87 -12.04 -4.86 -2.53
C THR A 87 -12.74 -4.27 -1.30
N PHE A 88 -12.87 -2.94 -1.22
CA PHE A 88 -13.51 -2.26 -0.07
C PHE A 88 -14.68 -1.42 -0.55
N VAL A 89 -15.85 -2.06 -0.60
CA VAL A 89 -17.12 -1.40 -0.92
C VAL A 89 -17.82 -0.91 0.35
N GLN A 90 -17.53 -1.53 1.51
CA GLN A 90 -18.17 -1.21 2.78
C GLN A 90 -17.18 -1.29 3.94
N ARG A 91 -17.41 -0.46 4.96
CA ARG A 91 -16.69 -0.58 6.22
C ARG A 91 -17.21 -1.80 6.99
N PRO A 92 -16.35 -2.71 7.44
CA PRO A 92 -16.83 -3.92 8.09
C PRO A 92 -17.56 -3.72 9.42
N THR A 93 -17.16 -2.72 10.22
CA THR A 93 -17.74 -2.52 11.56
C THR A 93 -19.09 -1.80 11.56
N CYS A 94 -19.34 -0.91 10.60
CA CYS A 94 -20.59 -0.14 10.54
C CYS A 94 -21.39 -0.39 9.26
N LEU A 95 -20.88 -1.25 8.37
CA LEU A 95 -21.46 -1.63 7.07
C LEU A 95 -21.74 -0.44 6.12
N SER A 96 -21.29 0.77 6.46
CA SER A 96 -21.44 1.94 5.61
C SER A 96 -20.57 1.79 4.36
N SER A 97 -21.17 2.05 3.20
CA SER A 97 -20.48 2.18 1.91
C SER A 97 -19.86 3.56 1.70
N ASN A 98 -20.10 4.51 2.60
CA ASN A 98 -19.54 5.86 2.53
C ASN A 98 -18.10 5.86 3.06
N ILE A 99 -17.24 5.12 2.37
CA ILE A 99 -15.81 4.97 2.65
C ILE A 99 -14.96 5.57 1.54
N ARG A 100 -13.84 6.18 1.93
CA ARG A 100 -12.90 6.81 1.00
C ARG A 100 -11.46 6.53 1.42
N TRP A 101 -10.62 6.24 0.44
CA TRP A 101 -9.17 6.20 0.60
C TRP A 101 -8.58 7.60 0.79
N ASP A 102 -7.69 7.77 1.75
CA ASP A 102 -7.23 9.10 2.16
C ASP A 102 -5.71 9.29 2.13
N SER A 103 -4.95 8.58 2.97
CA SER A 103 -3.49 8.75 3.13
C SER A 103 -2.78 7.45 3.48
N TRP A 104 -1.44 7.41 3.40
CA TRP A 104 -0.66 6.29 3.95
C TRP A 104 -0.84 6.14 5.46
N ASN A 105 -0.70 4.92 5.97
CA ASN A 105 -0.74 4.67 7.40
C ASN A 105 0.53 5.20 8.10
N ALA A 106 0.36 6.13 9.04
CA ALA A 106 1.47 6.70 9.81
C ALA A 106 2.21 5.69 10.71
N ALA A 107 1.60 4.53 11.01
CA ALA A 107 2.24 3.46 11.78
C ALA A 107 3.31 2.68 10.99
N GLY A 108 3.47 2.94 9.68
CA GLY A 108 4.42 2.24 8.82
C GLY A 108 3.99 0.82 8.46
N ALA A 109 4.92 0.03 7.93
CA ALA A 109 4.68 -1.36 7.61
C ALA A 109 4.61 -2.22 8.88
N CYS A 110 3.67 -3.16 8.93
CA CYS A 110 3.56 -4.15 9.98
C CYS A 110 4.02 -5.53 9.49
N CYS A 111 4.54 -6.37 10.39
CA CYS A 111 4.80 -7.77 10.05
C CYS A 111 3.46 -8.51 9.95
N VAL A 112 3.24 -9.21 8.84
CA VAL A 112 2.06 -10.07 8.65
C VAL A 112 2.55 -11.50 8.58
N TYR A 113 2.01 -12.35 9.44
CA TYR A 113 2.33 -13.77 9.43
C TYR A 113 1.47 -14.46 8.37
N ALA A 114 2.01 -14.58 7.16
CA ALA A 114 1.52 -15.54 6.18
C ALA A 114 2.15 -16.93 6.45
N ALA A 115 1.63 -17.98 5.81
CA ALA A 115 2.17 -19.35 5.93
C ALA A 115 3.67 -19.45 5.57
N SER A 116 4.18 -18.51 4.78
CA SER A 116 5.59 -18.23 4.57
C SER A 116 6.05 -17.13 5.53
N PHE A 117 6.95 -17.50 6.45
CA PHE A 117 7.61 -16.57 7.37
C PHE A 117 8.25 -15.41 6.59
N ASN A 118 8.20 -14.19 7.15
CA ASN A 118 8.93 -12.99 6.71
C ASN A 118 8.27 -12.06 5.66
N GLU A 119 6.97 -11.79 5.74
CA GLU A 119 6.35 -10.73 4.95
C GLU A 119 5.94 -9.51 5.79
N ARG A 120 6.07 -8.32 5.22
CA ARG A 120 5.56 -7.07 5.79
C ARG A 120 4.42 -6.54 4.93
N ALA A 121 3.48 -5.83 5.52
CA ALA A 121 2.43 -5.14 4.79
C ALA A 121 2.40 -3.66 5.14
N ILE A 122 2.29 -2.82 4.13
CA ILE A 122 2.04 -1.38 4.27
C ILE A 122 0.71 -1.03 3.63
N GLY A 123 -0.04 -0.13 4.26
CA GLY A 123 -1.43 0.10 3.91
C GLY A 123 -1.76 1.58 3.77
N TYR A 124 -2.66 1.84 2.84
CA TYR A 124 -3.37 3.11 2.73
C TYR A 124 -4.58 3.10 3.69
N GLN A 125 -4.88 4.26 4.27
CA GLN A 125 -5.95 4.44 5.23
C GLN A 125 -7.28 4.66 4.50
N LEU A 126 -8.32 4.06 5.05
CA LEU A 126 -9.71 4.26 4.70
C LEU A 126 -10.39 5.13 5.77
N ARG A 127 -11.26 6.03 5.34
CA ARG A 127 -12.08 6.88 6.18
C ARG A 127 -13.54 6.59 5.91
N CYS A 128 -14.33 6.38 6.97
CA CYS A 128 -15.78 6.29 6.88
C CYS A 128 -16.43 7.63 7.23
N GLN A 129 -17.10 8.23 6.26
CA GLN A 129 -17.70 9.55 6.40
C GLN A 129 -18.96 9.50 7.27
N SER A 130 -19.77 8.44 7.20
CA SER A 130 -20.91 8.25 8.11
C SER A 130 -20.49 8.21 9.58
N CYS A 131 -19.36 7.57 9.87
CA CYS A 131 -18.81 7.50 11.23
C CYS A 131 -18.27 8.85 11.71
N LYS A 132 -17.71 9.65 10.79
CA LYS A 132 -17.31 11.04 11.07
C LYS A 132 -18.53 11.89 11.45
N GLU A 133 -19.63 11.74 10.71
CA GLU A 133 -20.90 12.45 10.95
C GLU A 133 -21.55 12.03 12.27
N ASN A 134 -21.44 10.76 12.64
CA ASN A 134 -21.88 10.23 13.94
C ASN A 134 -20.96 10.62 15.12
N GLY A 135 -20.02 11.56 14.92
CA GLY A 135 -19.17 12.09 15.97
C GLY A 135 -18.01 11.18 16.42
N GLN A 136 -17.73 10.09 15.70
CA GLN A 136 -16.58 9.25 16.03
C GLN A 136 -15.26 9.99 15.73
N LYS A 137 -14.30 9.93 16.67
CA LYS A 137 -12.98 10.56 16.53
C LYS A 137 -11.88 9.51 16.38
N GLY A 138 -10.78 9.90 15.72
CA GLY A 138 -9.59 9.06 15.52
C GLY A 138 -9.90 7.71 14.84
N SER A 139 -9.43 6.62 15.45
CA SER A 139 -9.64 5.23 15.00
C SER A 139 -11.12 4.81 14.98
N GLY A 140 -12.01 5.64 15.52
CA GLY A 140 -13.45 5.47 15.40
C GLY A 140 -13.95 5.53 13.96
N TYR A 141 -13.36 6.36 13.09
CA TYR A 141 -13.76 6.46 11.67
C TYR A 141 -12.63 6.29 10.66
N TRP A 142 -11.36 6.27 11.12
CA TRP A 142 -10.20 5.90 10.32
C TRP A 142 -9.80 4.45 10.58
N PHE A 143 -9.45 3.73 9.53
CA PHE A 143 -8.93 2.38 9.64
C PHE A 143 -7.93 2.06 8.53
N ALA A 144 -6.99 1.19 8.84
CA ALA A 144 -6.07 0.62 7.87
C ALA A 144 -6.02 -0.88 8.13
N MET A 145 -6.05 -1.68 7.06
CA MET A 145 -5.96 -3.13 7.19
C MET A 145 -4.58 -3.62 7.63
N THR A 146 -3.57 -2.76 7.61
CA THR A 146 -2.26 -3.07 8.19
C THR A 146 -2.18 -2.70 9.67
N ASN A 147 -3.26 -2.17 10.26
CA ASN A 147 -3.31 -1.87 11.69
C ASN A 147 -3.82 -3.08 12.47
N ARG A 148 -3.07 -3.53 13.48
CA ARG A 148 -3.49 -4.62 14.39
C ARG A 148 -4.81 -4.33 15.11
N ALA A 149 -5.07 -3.07 15.44
CA ALA A 149 -6.32 -2.64 16.07
C ALA A 149 -7.56 -2.80 15.18
N PHE A 150 -7.37 -2.86 13.85
CA PHE A 150 -8.46 -3.17 12.92
C PHE A 150 -8.86 -4.65 13.04
N TRP A 151 -7.88 -5.57 12.97
CA TRP A 151 -8.13 -7.02 13.04
C TRP A 151 -8.59 -7.50 14.42
N GLY A 152 -8.12 -6.88 15.51
CA GLY A 152 -8.54 -7.26 16.85
C GLY A 152 -10.04 -7.08 17.14
N LYS A 153 -10.76 -6.32 16.32
CA LYS A 153 -12.22 -6.17 16.41
C LYS A 153 -12.99 -7.16 15.51
N TRP A 154 -12.28 -7.93 14.70
CA TRP A 154 -12.87 -8.89 13.76
C TRP A 154 -13.09 -10.27 14.37
N GLU A 155 -12.27 -10.66 15.34
CA GLU A 155 -12.32 -11.98 16.00
C GLU A 155 -13.31 -12.04 17.19
N LEU A 156 -14.28 -11.11 17.25
CA LEU A 156 -15.31 -11.06 18.30
C LEU A 156 -16.68 -11.46 17.75
#